data_AF-A0A553L774-F1
#
_entry.id   AF-A0A553L774-F1
#
_cell.length_a   1.000
_cell.length_b   1.000
_cell.length_c   1.000
_cell.angle_alpha   90.00
_cell.angle_beta   90.00
_cell.angle_gamma   90.00
#
_symmetry.space_group_name_H-M   'P 1'
#
loop_
_entity.id
_entity.type
_entity.pdbx_description
1 polymer ?
#
loop_
_entity_poly.entity_id
_entity_poly.type
_entity_poly.pdbx_seq_one_letter_code
_entity_poly.pdbx_strand_id
1 'polypeptide(L)'
;MGSRLKRLIAFVAVFACLTGTPSRASEQVLEVQMEHDVAMLFAIISSFSDDALAEVWESDVEAWRFHMQSLACDETAEKAQSLIRTQKNGFETFLQAILARVEFHSVIDGLDTMTLQRLVHDFAYSHYLVISQTYQQAYVQRLKILFHYYEQIKEPFCEKALENASHIQQVFPNQVLPALNSNDLASHEMIQPLQVAIKLKYKFGSSAFYEVTNERRKNLDAIIYSDLLDNREAEDKLVTLGFKQTLYEELFAAISERANYTINQRRQSLPGFTAVFIHTFNMQDSIYFRATRSALRRVAYEYPEIKEALNAHMAKFVQQRLDALEEE
;
A
#
# COMPACT_ATOMS: atom_id res chain seq x y z
N MET A 1 11.45 -2.15 -33.29
CA MET A 1 12.15 -3.03 -32.30
C MET A 1 11.47 -4.39 -32.08
N GLY A 2 10.22 -4.64 -32.51
CA GLY A 2 9.50 -5.90 -32.25
C GLY A 2 9.90 -7.16 -33.04
N SER A 3 10.80 -7.09 -34.05
CA SER A 3 11.14 -8.26 -34.89
C SER A 3 12.36 -9.05 -34.43
N ARG A 4 13.23 -8.47 -33.58
CA ARG A 4 14.44 -9.15 -33.07
C ARG A 4 14.12 -10.03 -31.86
N LEU A 5 13.21 -9.59 -30.98
CA LEU A 5 12.77 -10.37 -29.81
C LEU A 5 11.93 -11.59 -30.21
N LYS A 6 11.02 -11.44 -31.19
CA LYS A 6 10.26 -12.58 -31.75
C LYS A 6 11.17 -13.61 -32.44
N ARG A 7 12.27 -13.16 -33.08
CA ARG A 7 13.27 -14.06 -33.68
C ARG A 7 14.13 -14.76 -32.63
N LEU A 8 14.44 -14.10 -31.51
CA LEU A 8 15.20 -14.70 -30.40
C LEU A 8 14.38 -15.81 -29.70
N ILE A 9 13.09 -15.56 -29.47
CA ILE A 9 12.16 -16.53 -28.87
C ILE A 9 11.95 -17.74 -29.81
N ALA A 10 11.79 -17.49 -31.12
CA ALA A 10 11.70 -18.57 -32.10
C ALA A 10 12.99 -19.39 -32.21
N PHE A 11 14.17 -18.77 -32.09
CA PHE A 11 15.45 -19.47 -32.15
C PHE A 11 15.70 -20.36 -30.93
N VAL A 12 15.29 -19.92 -29.73
CA VAL A 12 15.39 -20.69 -28.49
C VAL A 12 14.39 -21.86 -28.47
N ALA A 13 13.16 -21.65 -28.97
CA ALA A 13 12.15 -22.70 -29.06
C ALA A 13 12.52 -23.82 -30.07
N VAL A 14 13.15 -23.47 -31.19
CA VAL A 14 13.60 -24.45 -32.19
C VAL A 14 14.82 -25.25 -31.70
N PHE A 15 15.72 -24.65 -30.93
CA PHE A 15 16.86 -25.36 -30.34
C PHE A 15 16.45 -26.35 -29.24
N ALA A 16 15.43 -26.01 -28.44
CA ALA A 16 14.90 -26.89 -27.39
C ALA A 16 14.16 -28.12 -27.93
N CYS A 17 13.62 -28.07 -29.15
CA CYS A 17 12.96 -29.24 -29.79
C CYS A 17 13.95 -30.31 -30.30
N LEU A 18 15.25 -29.99 -30.45
CA LEU A 18 16.23 -30.91 -31.03
C LEU A 18 17.06 -31.67 -29.99
N THR A 19 17.03 -31.26 -28.73
CA THR A 19 17.71 -31.95 -27.63
C THR A 19 16.69 -32.29 -26.57
N GLY A 20 16.19 -33.52 -26.57
CA GLY A 20 15.10 -34.02 -25.71
C GLY A 20 15.41 -34.08 -24.21
N THR A 21 15.85 -32.97 -23.63
CA THR A 21 15.98 -32.74 -22.19
C THR A 21 15.28 -31.42 -21.87
N PRO A 22 14.25 -31.40 -21.00
CA PRO A 22 13.66 -30.15 -20.55
C PRO A 22 14.75 -29.39 -19.77
N SER A 23 15.30 -28.37 -20.41
CA SER A 23 16.46 -27.65 -19.91
C SER A 23 16.03 -26.54 -18.94
N ARG A 24 16.86 -26.20 -17.95
CA ARG A 24 16.77 -25.00 -17.09
C ARG A 24 16.33 -23.71 -17.80
N ALA A 25 16.54 -23.60 -19.10
CA ALA A 25 16.10 -22.46 -19.90
C ALA A 25 14.56 -22.37 -20.08
N SER A 26 13.84 -23.50 -20.10
CA SER A 26 12.36 -23.48 -20.16
C SER A 26 11.75 -23.07 -18.83
N GLU A 27 12.36 -23.44 -17.71
CA GLU A 27 11.95 -22.97 -16.37
C GLU A 27 12.18 -21.46 -16.22
N GLN A 28 13.35 -20.95 -16.63
CA GLN A 28 13.63 -19.51 -16.58
C GLN A 28 12.71 -18.67 -17.49
N VAL A 29 12.34 -19.17 -18.67
CA VAL A 29 11.39 -18.47 -19.55
C VAL A 29 9.99 -18.44 -18.96
N LEU A 30 9.58 -19.53 -18.29
CA LEU A 30 8.31 -19.62 -17.58
C LEU A 30 8.26 -18.65 -16.39
N GLU A 31 9.33 -18.59 -15.59
CA GLU A 31 9.47 -17.66 -14.46
C GLU A 31 9.37 -16.19 -14.91
N VAL A 32 10.06 -15.80 -15.98
CA VAL A 32 10.05 -14.42 -16.50
C VAL A 32 8.67 -14.03 -17.05
N GLN A 33 8.00 -14.93 -17.77
CA GLN A 33 6.64 -14.68 -18.27
C GLN A 33 5.64 -14.54 -17.11
N MET A 34 5.77 -15.37 -16.08
CA MET A 34 4.91 -15.30 -14.91
C MET A 34 5.12 -14.02 -14.09
N GLU A 35 6.36 -13.58 -13.91
CA GLU A 35 6.66 -12.29 -13.29
C GLU A 35 6.01 -11.14 -14.07
N HIS A 36 6.01 -11.22 -15.41
CA HIS A 36 5.35 -10.23 -16.26
C HIS A 36 3.83 -10.25 -16.10
N ASP A 37 3.18 -11.41 -16.20
CA ASP A 37 1.72 -11.54 -16.11
C ASP A 37 1.19 -11.13 -14.72
N VAL A 38 1.97 -11.40 -13.68
CA VAL A 38 1.68 -11.00 -12.30
C VAL A 38 1.89 -9.51 -12.11
N ALA A 39 2.98 -8.96 -12.64
CA ALA A 39 3.20 -7.52 -12.63
C ALA A 39 2.04 -6.80 -13.35
N MET A 40 1.53 -7.36 -14.45
CA MET A 40 0.34 -6.85 -15.13
C MET A 40 -0.91 -6.94 -14.25
N LEU A 41 -1.19 -8.09 -13.62
CA LEU A 41 -2.34 -8.23 -12.73
C LEU A 41 -2.28 -7.24 -11.56
N PHE A 42 -1.11 -7.07 -10.94
CA PHE A 42 -0.89 -6.04 -9.92
C PHE A 42 -1.06 -4.64 -10.46
N ALA A 43 -0.53 -4.33 -11.63
CA ALA A 43 -0.64 -3.02 -12.24
C ALA A 43 -2.11 -2.68 -12.51
N ILE A 44 -2.90 -3.64 -13.01
CA ILE A 44 -4.34 -3.50 -13.26
C ILE A 44 -5.10 -3.26 -11.95
N ILE A 45 -4.89 -4.11 -10.93
CA ILE A 45 -5.54 -3.92 -9.63
C ILE A 45 -5.15 -2.56 -9.04
N SER A 46 -3.86 -2.20 -9.10
CA SER A 46 -3.36 -0.92 -8.58
C SER A 46 -3.92 0.27 -9.34
N SER A 47 -4.10 0.19 -10.67
CA SER A 47 -4.64 1.29 -11.48
C SER A 47 -6.09 1.61 -11.14
N PHE A 48 -6.84 0.64 -10.62
CA PHE A 48 -8.23 0.85 -10.18
C PHE A 48 -8.38 1.03 -8.68
N SER A 49 -7.28 0.88 -7.92
CA SER A 49 -7.35 0.91 -6.46
C SER A 49 -7.72 2.28 -5.92
N ASP A 50 -7.25 3.37 -6.53
CA ASP A 50 -7.57 4.73 -6.07
C ASP A 50 -9.07 5.04 -6.21
N ASP A 51 -9.69 4.65 -7.33
CA ASP A 51 -11.13 4.82 -7.55
C ASP A 51 -11.95 3.89 -6.64
N ALA A 52 -11.54 2.63 -6.53
CA ALA A 52 -12.19 1.66 -5.64
C ALA A 52 -12.13 2.09 -4.17
N LEU A 53 -11.02 2.70 -3.73
CA LEU A 53 -10.90 3.25 -2.39
C LEU A 53 -11.77 4.48 -2.19
N ALA A 54 -11.92 5.34 -3.20
CA ALA A 54 -12.82 6.47 -3.12
C ALA A 54 -14.26 6.00 -2.86
N GLU A 55 -14.71 4.96 -3.57
CA GLU A 55 -16.03 4.34 -3.38
C GLU A 55 -16.20 3.74 -1.97
N VAL A 56 -15.21 2.98 -1.48
CA VAL A 56 -15.23 2.40 -0.13
C VAL A 56 -15.30 3.49 0.93
N TRP A 57 -14.47 4.51 0.77
CA TRP A 57 -14.42 5.59 1.72
C TRP A 57 -15.73 6.34 1.72
N GLU A 58 -16.30 6.75 0.58
CA GLU A 58 -17.60 7.43 0.53
C GLU A 58 -18.73 6.69 1.30
N SER A 59 -18.75 5.36 1.30
CA SER A 59 -19.72 4.57 2.06
C SER A 59 -19.43 4.42 3.57
N ASP A 60 -18.15 4.43 3.97
CA ASP A 60 -17.70 4.11 5.35
C ASP A 60 -16.92 5.26 6.05
N VAL A 61 -16.84 6.46 5.44
CA VAL A 61 -15.90 7.56 5.81
C VAL A 61 -15.92 7.84 7.31
N GLU A 62 -17.11 8.07 7.85
CA GLU A 62 -17.25 8.62 9.20
C GLU A 62 -16.91 7.57 10.26
N ALA A 63 -17.46 6.36 10.10
CA ALA A 63 -17.16 5.22 10.94
C ALA A 63 -15.66 4.95 11.06
N TRP A 64 -15.01 4.90 9.91
CA TRP A 64 -13.60 4.64 9.78
C TRP A 64 -12.76 5.75 10.42
N ARG A 65 -13.13 7.00 10.14
CA ARG A 65 -12.46 8.18 10.66
C ARG A 65 -12.56 8.28 12.18
N PHE A 66 -13.75 8.17 12.76
CA PHE A 66 -13.93 8.29 14.21
C PHE A 66 -13.16 7.21 14.97
N HIS A 67 -13.10 5.99 14.41
CA HIS A 67 -12.28 4.95 15.02
C HIS A 67 -10.79 5.30 14.98
N MET A 68 -10.24 5.73 13.84
CA MET A 68 -8.84 6.16 13.77
C MET A 68 -8.55 7.35 14.69
N GLN A 69 -9.49 8.29 14.82
CA GLN A 69 -9.39 9.38 15.79
C GLN A 69 -9.32 8.85 17.22
N SER A 70 -10.16 7.87 17.57
CA SER A 70 -10.11 7.23 18.90
C SER A 70 -8.78 6.49 19.15
N LEU A 71 -8.19 5.87 18.13
CA LEU A 71 -6.88 5.23 18.20
C LEU A 71 -5.72 6.22 18.35
N ALA A 72 -5.88 7.48 17.91
CA ALA A 72 -4.89 8.51 18.17
C ALA A 72 -4.90 8.97 19.63
N CYS A 73 -6.05 8.83 20.30
CA CYS A 73 -6.28 9.22 21.68
C CYS A 73 -5.94 8.12 22.70
N ASP A 74 -5.98 6.86 22.28
CA ASP A 74 -5.65 5.69 23.11
C ASP A 74 -4.28 5.11 22.68
N GLU A 75 -3.43 4.80 23.64
CA GLU A 75 -2.09 4.26 23.38
C GLU A 75 -2.08 2.73 23.16
N THR A 76 -3.22 2.05 23.28
CA THR A 76 -3.28 0.58 23.18
C THR A 76 -3.21 0.04 21.75
N ALA A 77 -2.09 -0.61 21.41
CA ALA A 77 -1.82 -1.18 20.09
C ALA A 77 -2.79 -2.33 19.67
N GLU A 78 -3.46 -2.99 20.61
CA GLU A 78 -4.39 -4.09 20.34
C GLU A 78 -5.67 -3.64 19.62
N LYS A 79 -6.23 -2.47 19.96
CA LYS A 79 -7.41 -1.91 19.28
C LYS A 79 -7.11 -1.57 17.81
N ALA A 80 -5.88 -1.17 17.50
CA ALA A 80 -5.47 -0.80 16.15
C ALA A 80 -5.44 -2.00 15.19
N GLN A 81 -5.05 -3.20 15.64
CA GLN A 81 -4.98 -4.39 14.78
C GLN A 81 -6.33 -5.08 14.58
N SER A 82 -7.27 -4.95 15.52
CA SER A 82 -8.60 -5.56 15.40
C SER A 82 -9.44 -4.88 14.32
N LEU A 83 -9.35 -3.55 14.17
CA LEU A 83 -10.16 -2.79 13.20
C LEU A 83 -9.87 -3.13 11.74
N ILE A 84 -8.59 -3.25 11.37
CA ILE A 84 -8.17 -3.62 10.01
C ILE A 84 -8.78 -4.98 9.63
N ARG A 85 -8.98 -5.86 10.61
CA ARG A 85 -9.54 -7.20 10.39
C ARG A 85 -11.06 -7.23 10.37
N THR A 86 -11.78 -6.15 10.69
CA THR A 86 -13.24 -6.15 10.86
C THR A 86 -14.01 -5.41 9.77
N GLN A 87 -13.42 -5.25 8.57
CA GLN A 87 -13.98 -4.44 7.48
C GLN A 87 -14.38 -5.23 6.25
N LYS A 88 -15.18 -6.28 6.47
CA LYS A 88 -15.72 -7.11 5.39
C LYS A 88 -16.44 -6.29 4.31
N ASN A 89 -17.34 -5.39 4.68
CA ASN A 89 -18.13 -4.59 3.73
C ASN A 89 -17.25 -3.66 2.86
N GLY A 90 -16.27 -2.99 3.48
CA GLY A 90 -15.31 -2.14 2.77
C GLY A 90 -14.46 -2.96 1.79
N PHE A 91 -14.00 -4.15 2.19
CA PHE A 91 -13.30 -5.04 1.27
C PHE A 91 -14.20 -5.56 0.14
N GLU A 92 -15.44 -5.93 0.41
CA GLU A 92 -16.37 -6.40 -0.62
C GLU A 92 -16.66 -5.30 -1.65
N THR A 93 -16.87 -4.06 -1.19
CA THR A 93 -17.03 -2.88 -2.07
C THR A 93 -15.79 -2.65 -2.91
N PHE A 94 -14.60 -2.68 -2.28
CA PHE A 94 -13.32 -2.59 -2.99
C PHE A 94 -13.19 -3.67 -4.06
N LEU A 95 -13.45 -4.93 -3.69
CA LEU A 95 -13.33 -6.08 -4.57
C LEU A 95 -14.30 -5.97 -5.75
N GLN A 96 -15.56 -5.58 -5.52
CA GLN A 96 -16.52 -5.38 -6.61
C GLN A 96 -16.10 -4.25 -7.56
N ALA A 97 -15.59 -3.14 -7.02
CA ALA A 97 -15.08 -2.04 -7.81
C ALA A 97 -13.89 -2.45 -8.70
N ILE A 98 -12.99 -3.31 -8.18
CA ILE A 98 -11.91 -3.92 -8.95
C ILE A 98 -12.47 -4.88 -10.00
N LEU A 99 -13.33 -5.84 -9.60
CA LEU A 99 -13.87 -6.86 -10.50
C LEU A 99 -14.70 -6.27 -11.65
N ALA A 100 -15.40 -5.16 -11.42
CA ALA A 100 -16.18 -4.48 -12.46
C ALA A 100 -15.30 -3.84 -13.55
N ARG A 101 -14.03 -3.54 -13.24
CA ARG A 101 -13.09 -2.84 -14.12
C ARG A 101 -12.00 -3.74 -14.68
N VAL A 102 -11.73 -4.86 -14.02
CA VAL A 102 -10.95 -5.96 -14.58
C VAL A 102 -11.85 -6.66 -15.60
N GLU A 103 -11.94 -6.10 -16.81
CA GLU A 103 -12.42 -6.88 -17.94
C GLU A 103 -11.48 -8.09 -18.06
N PHE A 104 -12.01 -9.31 -17.91
CA PHE A 104 -11.24 -10.56 -17.97
C PHE A 104 -10.73 -10.82 -19.41
N HIS A 105 -9.82 -9.97 -19.88
CA HIS A 105 -9.08 -10.12 -21.12
C HIS A 105 -7.77 -10.82 -20.82
N SER A 106 -7.69 -12.13 -21.04
CA SER A 106 -6.42 -12.84 -21.34
C SER A 106 -5.20 -12.55 -20.44
N VAL A 107 -5.36 -12.05 -19.20
CA VAL A 107 -4.25 -11.45 -18.44
C VAL A 107 -3.22 -12.50 -18.02
N ILE A 108 -3.64 -13.76 -17.93
CA ILE A 108 -2.76 -14.90 -17.67
C ILE A 108 -3.21 -16.06 -18.57
N ASP A 109 -2.51 -16.28 -19.67
CA ASP A 109 -2.77 -17.40 -20.57
C ASP A 109 -2.56 -18.73 -19.82
N GLY A 110 -3.56 -19.62 -19.86
CA GLY A 110 -3.47 -20.97 -19.28
C GLY A 110 -4.09 -21.15 -17.90
N LEU A 111 -4.66 -20.12 -17.27
CA LEU A 111 -5.48 -20.26 -16.05
C LEU A 111 -6.97 -20.34 -16.39
N ASP A 112 -7.70 -21.22 -15.70
CA ASP A 112 -9.17 -21.23 -15.78
C ASP A 112 -9.78 -20.02 -15.04
N THR A 113 -11.00 -19.66 -15.42
CA THR A 113 -11.71 -18.48 -14.90
C THR A 113 -11.83 -18.49 -13.37
N MET A 114 -12.05 -19.65 -12.76
CA MET A 114 -12.23 -19.76 -11.31
C MET A 114 -10.89 -19.52 -10.59
N THR A 115 -9.80 -20.09 -11.11
CA THR A 115 -8.45 -19.85 -10.59
C THR A 115 -8.06 -18.38 -10.70
N LEU A 116 -8.34 -17.74 -11.84
CA LEU A 116 -8.08 -16.31 -12.04
C LEU A 116 -8.89 -15.42 -11.08
N GLN A 117 -10.19 -15.70 -10.90
CA GLN A 117 -11.02 -14.98 -9.93
C GLN A 117 -10.51 -15.09 -8.50
N ARG A 118 -10.05 -16.27 -8.08
CA ARG A 118 -9.46 -16.49 -6.75
C ARG A 118 -8.14 -15.73 -6.58
N LEU A 119 -7.30 -15.69 -7.61
CA LEU A 119 -6.09 -14.87 -7.61
C LEU A 119 -6.42 -13.39 -7.47
N VAL A 120 -7.33 -12.85 -8.28
CA VAL A 120 -7.79 -11.46 -8.19
C VAL A 120 -8.29 -11.14 -6.79
N HIS A 121 -9.09 -12.03 -6.20
CA HIS A 121 -9.55 -11.89 -4.82
C HIS A 121 -8.39 -11.79 -3.82
N ASP A 122 -7.45 -12.75 -3.84
CA ASP A 122 -6.31 -12.77 -2.91
C ASP A 122 -5.39 -11.54 -3.07
N PHE A 123 -5.20 -11.07 -4.31
CA PHE A 123 -4.45 -9.86 -4.61
C PHE A 123 -5.17 -8.61 -4.11
N ALA A 124 -6.46 -8.44 -4.46
CA ALA A 124 -7.27 -7.32 -4.00
C ALA A 124 -7.33 -7.28 -2.47
N TYR A 125 -7.46 -8.43 -1.83
CA TYR A 125 -7.46 -8.57 -0.38
C TYR A 125 -6.14 -8.08 0.26
N SER A 126 -5.01 -8.58 -0.23
CA SER A 126 -3.70 -8.13 0.23
C SER A 126 -3.48 -6.64 -0.02
N HIS A 127 -3.95 -6.14 -1.15
CA HIS A 127 -3.84 -4.74 -1.54
C HIS A 127 -4.66 -3.85 -0.58
N TYR A 128 -5.95 -4.16 -0.40
CA TYR A 128 -6.86 -3.48 0.51
C TYR A 128 -6.31 -3.41 1.94
N LEU A 129 -5.73 -4.51 2.43
CA LEU A 129 -5.14 -4.58 3.76
C LEU A 129 -3.91 -3.67 3.91
N VAL A 130 -2.99 -3.70 2.95
CA VAL A 130 -1.78 -2.84 3.00
C VAL A 130 -2.17 -1.37 2.93
N ILE A 131 -3.14 -1.01 2.09
CA ILE A 131 -3.69 0.35 2.02
C ILE A 131 -4.28 0.76 3.36
N SER A 132 -5.21 -0.04 3.88
CA SER A 132 -5.93 0.25 5.13
C SER A 132 -4.95 0.41 6.30
N GLN A 133 -3.96 -0.47 6.39
CA GLN A 133 -2.88 -0.39 7.39
C GLN A 133 -2.05 0.88 7.24
N THR A 134 -1.58 1.16 6.02
CA THR A 134 -0.71 2.30 5.75
C THR A 134 -1.44 3.60 6.07
N TYR A 135 -2.69 3.73 5.62
CA TYR A 135 -3.52 4.90 5.88
C TYR A 135 -3.77 5.07 7.37
N GLN A 136 -4.24 4.02 8.08
CA GLN A 136 -4.52 4.09 9.51
C GLN A 136 -3.28 4.53 10.28
N GLN A 137 -2.13 3.93 10.00
CA GLN A 137 -0.87 4.29 10.65
C GLN A 137 -0.50 5.75 10.38
N ALA A 138 -0.63 6.23 9.14
CA ALA A 138 -0.27 7.59 8.76
C ALA A 138 -1.19 8.62 9.41
N TYR A 139 -2.50 8.36 9.37
CA TYR A 139 -3.54 9.22 9.94
C TYR A 139 -3.37 9.34 11.47
N VAL A 140 -3.22 8.21 12.17
CA VAL A 140 -3.04 8.18 13.63
C VAL A 140 -1.74 8.87 14.03
N GLN A 141 -0.63 8.59 13.35
CA GLN A 141 0.65 9.23 13.65
C GLN A 141 0.57 10.76 13.43
N ARG A 142 -0.09 11.22 12.36
CA ARG A 142 -0.27 12.66 12.12
C ARG A 142 -1.06 13.33 13.23
N LEU A 143 -2.14 12.71 13.69
CA LEU A 143 -2.91 13.22 14.83
C LEU A 143 -2.06 13.30 16.10
N LYS A 144 -1.25 12.29 16.39
CA LYS A 144 -0.33 12.30 17.54
C LYS A 144 0.69 13.44 17.46
N ILE A 145 1.25 13.70 16.27
CA ILE A 145 2.14 14.85 16.03
C ILE A 145 1.38 16.16 16.26
N LEU A 146 0.15 16.28 15.77
CA LEU A 146 -0.67 17.49 15.98
C LEU A 146 -0.97 17.72 17.46
N PHE A 147 -1.31 16.69 18.23
CA PHE A 147 -1.53 16.80 19.67
C PHE A 147 -0.27 17.17 20.45
N HIS A 148 0.91 16.82 19.94
CA HIS A 148 2.17 17.25 20.53
C HIS A 148 2.40 18.76 20.39
N TYR A 149 2.04 19.34 19.24
CA TYR A 149 2.21 20.78 18.98
C TYR A 149 1.03 21.64 19.42
N TYR A 150 -0.17 21.08 19.50
CA TYR A 150 -1.43 21.75 19.83
C TYR A 150 -2.15 20.99 20.94
N GLU A 151 -1.54 20.93 22.13
CA GLU A 151 -2.05 20.15 23.26
C GLU A 151 -3.48 20.57 23.67
N GLN A 152 -3.81 21.85 23.53
CA GLN A 152 -5.11 22.42 23.89
C GLN A 152 -6.30 21.81 23.13
N ILE A 153 -6.07 21.22 21.94
CA ILE A 153 -7.14 20.57 21.18
C ILE A 153 -7.27 19.07 21.49
N LYS A 154 -6.30 18.47 22.18
CA LYS A 154 -6.22 17.01 22.36
C LYS A 154 -7.42 16.48 23.15
N GLU A 155 -7.68 17.02 24.33
CA GLU A 155 -8.76 16.58 25.21
C GLU A 155 -10.14 16.69 24.53
N PRO A 156 -10.58 17.86 24.03
CA PRO A 156 -11.89 17.96 23.37
C PRO A 156 -11.98 17.13 22.08
N PHE A 157 -10.87 16.90 21.38
CA PHE A 157 -10.84 16.00 20.23
C PHE A 157 -11.10 14.57 20.64
N CYS A 158 -10.44 14.12 21.71
CA CYS A 158 -10.49 12.74 22.15
C CYS A 158 -11.83 12.35 22.76
N GLU A 159 -12.47 13.24 23.52
CA GLU A 159 -13.82 13.02 24.02
C GLU A 159 -14.81 12.76 22.86
N LYS A 160 -14.80 13.65 21.87
CA LYS A 160 -15.65 13.55 20.68
C LYS A 160 -15.34 12.29 19.87
N ALA A 161 -14.07 11.94 19.71
CA ALA A 161 -13.67 10.75 18.97
C ALA A 161 -14.17 9.45 19.63
N LEU A 162 -14.05 9.35 20.96
CA LEU A 162 -14.50 8.19 21.73
C LEU A 162 -16.02 8.02 21.70
N GLU A 163 -16.77 9.13 21.82
CA GLU A 163 -18.23 9.12 21.73
C GLU A 163 -18.70 8.59 20.37
N ASN A 164 -18.18 9.15 19.28
CA ASN A 164 -18.57 8.76 17.93
C ASN A 164 -18.13 7.33 17.58
N ALA A 165 -16.94 6.91 18.00
CA ALA A 165 -16.47 5.53 17.78
C ALA A 165 -17.36 4.50 18.48
N SER A 166 -17.84 4.82 19.69
CA SER A 166 -18.74 3.94 20.47
C SER A 166 -20.09 3.78 19.78
N HIS A 167 -20.67 4.88 19.28
CA HIS A 167 -21.92 4.85 18.51
C HIS A 167 -21.78 3.97 17.25
N ILE A 168 -20.64 4.08 16.56
CA ILE A 168 -20.42 3.37 15.30
C ILE A 168 -20.18 1.88 15.49
N GLN A 169 -19.47 1.47 16.55
CA GLN A 169 -19.32 0.05 16.89
C GLN A 169 -20.66 -0.66 17.14
N GLN A 170 -21.68 0.08 17.58
CA GLN A 170 -23.03 -0.46 17.76
C GLN A 170 -23.79 -0.63 16.43
N VAL A 171 -23.52 0.24 15.45
CA VAL A 171 -24.20 0.24 14.14
C VAL A 171 -23.54 -0.72 13.15
N PHE A 172 -22.22 -0.89 13.21
CA PHE A 172 -21.44 -1.75 12.33
C PHE A 172 -20.74 -2.84 13.14
N PRO A 173 -21.44 -3.94 13.49
CA PRO A 173 -20.84 -5.01 14.28
C PRO A 173 -19.62 -5.60 13.56
N ASN A 174 -18.58 -5.97 14.33
CA ASN A 174 -17.30 -6.50 13.85
C ASN A 174 -17.46 -7.60 12.79
N GLN A 175 -17.41 -7.25 11.50
CA GLN A 175 -17.46 -8.23 10.42
C GLN A 175 -16.05 -8.59 9.99
N VAL A 176 -15.60 -9.78 10.38
CA VAL A 176 -14.22 -10.21 10.10
C VAL A 176 -14.00 -10.35 8.59
N LEU A 177 -12.92 -9.74 8.11
CA LEU A 177 -12.43 -9.88 6.75
C LEU A 177 -12.29 -11.36 6.36
N PRO A 178 -12.63 -11.74 5.13
CA PRO A 178 -12.44 -13.12 4.67
C PRO A 178 -10.97 -13.52 4.76
N ALA A 179 -10.69 -14.79 5.04
CA ALA A 179 -9.31 -15.30 5.00
C ALA A 179 -8.82 -15.39 3.54
N LEU A 180 -7.50 -15.28 3.32
CA LEU A 180 -6.88 -15.62 2.04
C LEU A 180 -7.26 -17.06 1.64
N ASN A 181 -7.53 -17.30 0.35
CA ASN A 181 -7.92 -18.61 -0.16
C ASN A 181 -6.69 -19.56 -0.21
N SER A 182 -6.25 -20.05 0.95
CA SER A 182 -4.92 -20.67 1.09
C SER A 182 -4.83 -22.14 0.74
N ASN A 183 -5.94 -22.88 0.59
CA ASN A 183 -5.87 -24.35 0.57
C ASN A 183 -5.91 -24.96 -0.85
N ASP A 184 -6.64 -24.35 -1.79
CA ASP A 184 -6.83 -24.95 -3.12
C ASP A 184 -5.81 -24.46 -4.15
N LEU A 185 -5.26 -23.25 -3.99
CA LEU A 185 -4.28 -22.65 -4.89
C LEU A 185 -2.82 -23.05 -4.55
N ALA A 186 -2.60 -23.60 -3.36
CA ALA A 186 -1.27 -23.97 -2.87
C ALA A 186 -0.68 -25.21 -3.57
N SER A 187 -1.52 -25.99 -4.26
CA SER A 187 -1.13 -27.17 -5.04
C SER A 187 -0.68 -26.84 -6.46
N HIS A 188 -0.94 -25.62 -6.94
CA HIS A 188 -0.54 -25.19 -8.26
C HIS A 188 0.89 -24.64 -8.20
N GLU A 189 1.87 -25.42 -8.70
CA GLU A 189 3.31 -25.10 -8.61
C GLU A 189 3.64 -23.70 -9.14
N MET A 190 2.90 -23.23 -10.16
CA MET A 190 3.06 -21.87 -10.71
C MET A 190 2.50 -20.75 -9.81
N ILE A 191 1.55 -21.03 -8.91
CA ILE A 191 0.87 -20.00 -8.11
C ILE A 191 1.43 -19.89 -6.69
N GLN A 192 2.03 -20.98 -6.19
CA GLN A 192 2.58 -21.03 -4.84
C GLN A 192 3.65 -19.94 -4.56
N PRO A 193 4.63 -19.70 -5.44
CA PRO A 193 5.60 -18.60 -5.30
C PRO A 193 4.94 -17.23 -5.09
N LEU A 194 3.85 -16.98 -5.82
CA LEU A 194 3.10 -15.73 -5.80
C LEU A 194 2.33 -15.54 -4.51
N GLN A 195 1.66 -16.59 -4.04
CA GLN A 195 1.00 -16.56 -2.73
C GLN A 195 1.99 -16.28 -1.60
N VAL A 196 3.23 -16.76 -1.71
CA VAL A 196 4.29 -16.43 -0.74
C VAL A 196 4.61 -14.94 -0.79
N ALA A 197 4.81 -14.35 -1.97
CA ALA A 197 5.07 -12.91 -2.12
C ALA A 197 3.93 -12.05 -1.54
N ILE A 198 2.68 -12.39 -1.83
CA ILE A 198 1.48 -11.73 -1.30
C ILE A 198 1.46 -11.79 0.24
N LYS A 199 1.72 -12.97 0.82
CA LYS A 199 1.76 -13.17 2.27
C LYS A 199 2.88 -12.36 2.93
N LEU A 200 4.04 -12.28 2.30
CA LEU A 200 5.17 -11.50 2.81
C LEU A 200 4.91 -10.00 2.73
N LYS A 201 4.35 -9.52 1.61
CA LYS A 201 3.85 -8.16 1.47
C LYS A 201 2.87 -7.81 2.59
N TYR A 202 1.86 -8.66 2.79
CA TYR A 202 0.88 -8.47 3.86
C TYR A 202 1.55 -8.38 5.25
N LYS A 203 2.52 -9.26 5.51
CA LYS A 203 3.14 -9.36 6.84
C LYS A 203 4.13 -8.24 7.14
N PHE A 204 4.89 -7.79 6.14
CA PHE A 204 6.06 -6.92 6.34
C PHE A 204 6.01 -5.59 5.59
N GLY A 205 5.15 -5.43 4.58
CA GLY A 205 5.16 -4.29 3.67
C GLY A 205 4.96 -2.94 4.37
N SER A 206 3.91 -2.82 5.19
CA SER A 206 3.63 -1.59 5.96
C SER A 206 4.78 -1.21 6.89
N SER A 207 5.30 -2.15 7.67
CA SER A 207 6.37 -1.86 8.63
C SER A 207 7.72 -1.60 7.97
N ALA A 208 8.03 -2.24 6.83
CA ALA A 208 9.21 -1.92 6.03
C ALA A 208 9.10 -0.53 5.40
N PHE A 209 7.93 -0.17 4.88
CA PHE A 209 7.67 1.17 4.34
C PHE A 209 7.96 2.26 5.38
N TYR A 210 7.43 2.15 6.60
CA TYR A 210 7.65 3.15 7.65
C TYR A 210 9.10 3.26 8.12
N GLU A 211 9.85 2.16 8.13
CA GLU A 211 11.27 2.15 8.49
C GLU A 211 12.11 2.84 7.41
N VAL A 212 11.98 2.39 6.17
CA VAL A 212 12.78 2.88 5.04
C VAL A 212 12.45 4.33 4.71
N THR A 213 11.18 4.73 4.86
CA THR A 213 10.79 6.13 4.62
C THR A 213 11.12 7.04 5.78
N ASN A 214 11.56 6.56 6.96
CA ASN A 214 11.65 7.38 8.18
C ASN A 214 12.39 8.71 7.97
N GLU A 215 13.58 8.68 7.38
CA GLU A 215 14.38 9.90 7.08
C GLU A 215 13.76 10.74 5.96
N ARG A 216 13.14 10.09 4.97
CA ARG A 216 12.49 10.75 3.82
C ARG A 216 11.11 11.31 4.13
N ARG A 217 10.47 10.90 5.25
CA ARG A 217 9.16 11.41 5.67
C ARG A 217 9.14 12.92 5.82
N LYS A 218 10.27 13.53 6.19
CA LYS A 218 10.39 14.99 6.24
C LYS A 218 10.20 15.63 4.86
N ASN A 219 10.68 14.99 3.79
CA ASN A 219 10.48 15.47 2.42
C ASN A 219 9.03 15.23 1.99
N LEU A 220 8.47 14.05 2.27
CA LEU A 220 7.06 13.76 1.95
C LEU A 220 6.11 14.73 2.66
N ASP A 221 6.35 15.00 3.94
CA ASP A 221 5.60 15.99 4.73
C ASP A 221 5.69 17.38 4.12
N ALA A 222 6.88 17.80 3.68
CA ALA A 222 7.05 19.10 3.03
C ALA A 222 6.30 19.19 1.70
N ILE A 223 6.26 18.11 0.91
CA ILE A 223 5.45 18.07 -0.33
C ILE A 223 3.96 18.20 0.02
N ILE A 224 3.47 17.43 1.00
CA ILE A 224 2.07 17.50 1.44
C ILE A 224 1.72 18.89 1.96
N TYR A 225 2.61 19.52 2.74
CA TYR A 225 2.42 20.86 3.25
C TYR A 225 2.42 21.91 2.13
N SER A 226 3.25 21.74 1.11
CA SER A 226 3.27 22.61 -0.06
C SER A 226 1.95 22.53 -0.85
N ASP A 227 1.42 21.32 -1.07
CA ASP A 227 0.09 21.13 -1.69
C ASP A 227 -1.02 21.77 -0.84
N LEU A 228 -1.00 21.59 0.48
CA LEU A 228 -2.00 22.17 1.38
C LEU A 228 -1.97 23.70 1.47
N LEU A 229 -0.81 24.30 1.20
CA LEU A 229 -0.61 25.75 1.15
C LEU A 229 -0.79 26.33 -0.26
N ASP A 230 -1.17 25.51 -1.25
CA ASP A 230 -1.25 25.86 -2.66
C ASP A 230 0.08 26.45 -3.22
N ASN A 231 1.23 26.03 -2.67
CA ASN A 231 2.56 26.46 -3.11
C ASN A 231 3.15 25.46 -4.12
N ARG A 232 2.68 25.54 -5.36
CA ARG A 232 3.10 24.64 -6.45
C ARG A 232 4.60 24.71 -6.77
N GLU A 233 5.21 25.89 -6.66
CA GLU A 233 6.66 26.02 -6.92
C GLU A 233 7.49 25.25 -5.90
N ALA A 234 7.14 25.34 -4.61
CA ALA A 234 7.83 24.58 -3.57
C ALA A 234 7.59 23.07 -3.72
N GLU A 235 6.36 22.67 -4.06
CA GLU A 235 6.01 21.28 -4.34
C GLU A 235 6.89 20.70 -5.45
N ASP A 236 6.98 21.37 -6.61
CA ASP A 236 7.77 20.93 -7.75
C ASP A 236 9.27 20.81 -7.40
N LYS A 237 9.81 21.78 -6.66
CA LYS A 237 11.21 21.74 -6.19
C LYS A 237 11.46 20.59 -5.24
N LEU A 238 10.59 20.38 -4.25
CA LEU A 238 10.71 19.30 -3.27
C LEU A 238 10.60 17.92 -3.92
N VAL A 239 9.71 17.75 -4.91
CA VAL A 239 9.62 16.51 -5.69
C VAL A 239 10.91 16.28 -6.49
N THR A 240 11.45 17.33 -7.11
CA THR A 240 12.67 17.23 -7.94
C THR A 240 13.92 16.92 -7.11
N LEU A 241 14.10 17.61 -5.98
CA LEU A 241 15.28 17.49 -5.12
C LEU A 241 15.19 16.29 -4.17
N GLY A 242 13.98 15.94 -3.72
CA GLY A 242 13.76 14.98 -2.65
C GLY A 242 13.70 13.50 -3.08
N PHE A 243 13.52 13.20 -4.37
CA PHE A 243 13.36 11.82 -4.85
C PHE A 243 14.65 11.25 -5.46
N LYS A 244 15.35 10.41 -4.68
CA LYS A 244 16.43 9.53 -5.16
C LYS A 244 15.87 8.15 -5.53
N GLN A 245 16.23 7.64 -6.72
CA GLN A 245 15.82 6.32 -7.26
C GLN A 245 16.12 5.12 -6.33
N THR A 246 17.00 5.26 -5.32
CA THR A 246 17.45 4.17 -4.44
C THR A 246 16.38 3.61 -3.49
N LEU A 247 15.23 4.27 -3.35
CA LEU A 247 14.19 3.91 -2.37
C LEU A 247 13.59 2.51 -2.61
N TYR A 248 13.41 2.16 -3.89
CA TYR A 248 12.85 0.87 -4.27
C TYR A 248 13.77 -0.28 -3.87
N GLU A 249 15.08 -0.08 -4.02
CA GLU A 249 16.12 -1.06 -3.68
C GLU A 249 16.21 -1.22 -2.16
N GLU A 250 16.18 -0.12 -1.40
CA GLU A 250 16.17 -0.11 0.06
C GLU A 250 14.94 -0.84 0.64
N LEU A 251 13.76 -0.60 0.07
CA LEU A 251 12.52 -1.27 0.51
C LEU A 251 12.51 -2.76 0.15
N PHE A 252 12.91 -3.10 -1.07
CA PHE A 252 13.02 -4.49 -1.49
C PHE A 252 14.00 -5.25 -0.59
N ALA A 253 15.13 -4.64 -0.23
CA ALA A 253 16.09 -5.20 0.70
C ALA A 253 15.47 -5.41 2.09
N ALA A 254 14.79 -4.42 2.67
CA ALA A 254 14.17 -4.52 3.99
C ALA A 254 13.08 -5.61 4.07
N ILE A 255 12.22 -5.72 3.06
CA ILE A 255 11.20 -6.77 3.00
C ILE A 255 11.86 -8.14 2.82
N SER A 256 12.85 -8.24 1.92
CA SER A 256 13.57 -9.48 1.65
C SER A 256 14.36 -9.96 2.86
N GLU A 257 14.99 -9.06 3.62
CA GLU A 257 15.72 -9.38 4.84
C GLU A 257 14.79 -9.99 5.90
N ARG A 258 13.64 -9.36 6.16
CA ARG A 258 12.64 -9.85 7.14
C ARG A 258 11.99 -11.15 6.70
N ALA A 259 11.73 -11.28 5.40
CA ALA A 259 11.26 -12.51 4.79
C ALA A 259 12.30 -13.63 4.94
N ASN A 260 13.57 -13.37 4.62
CA ASN A 260 14.68 -14.30 4.80
C ASN A 260 14.88 -14.68 6.28
N TYR A 261 14.74 -13.77 7.23
CA TYR A 261 14.80 -14.12 8.66
C TYR A 261 13.67 -15.09 9.06
N THR A 262 12.45 -14.85 8.54
CA THR A 262 11.27 -15.69 8.82
C THR A 262 11.32 -17.04 8.09
N ILE A 263 11.89 -17.05 6.88
CA ILE A 263 11.96 -18.21 5.99
C ILE A 263 13.23 -19.02 6.19
N ASN A 264 14.35 -18.47 6.67
CA ASN A 264 15.56 -19.24 7.01
C ASN A 264 15.34 -20.13 8.25
N GLN A 265 14.30 -19.86 9.06
CA GLN A 265 13.77 -20.85 10.01
C GLN A 265 13.00 -22.01 9.32
N ARG A 266 12.78 -21.93 8.00
CA ARG A 266 12.03 -22.87 7.13
C ARG A 266 12.68 -23.24 5.78
N ARG A 267 13.93 -22.83 5.50
CA ARG A 267 14.74 -23.12 4.29
C ARG A 267 13.99 -23.01 2.94
N GLN A 268 13.56 -21.82 2.53
CA GLN A 268 13.10 -21.58 1.14
C GLN A 268 13.76 -20.32 0.55
N SER A 269 14.22 -20.39 -0.70
CA SER A 269 14.68 -19.22 -1.44
C SER A 269 13.47 -18.37 -1.86
N LEU A 270 13.53 -17.07 -1.63
CA LEU A 270 12.54 -16.15 -2.14
C LEU A 270 12.70 -16.00 -3.66
N PRO A 271 11.64 -16.21 -4.45
CA PRO A 271 11.68 -15.93 -5.89
C PRO A 271 11.71 -14.40 -6.15
N GLY A 272 12.16 -14.01 -7.33
CA GLY A 272 12.50 -12.64 -7.76
C GLY A 272 11.31 -11.67 -7.94
N PHE A 273 10.45 -11.50 -6.94
CA PHE A 273 9.21 -10.72 -7.08
C PHE A 273 9.37 -9.21 -6.95
N THR A 274 10.43 -8.62 -7.49
CA THR A 274 10.75 -7.19 -7.35
C THR A 274 9.60 -6.29 -7.83
N ALA A 275 8.90 -6.65 -8.91
CA ALA A 275 7.77 -5.88 -9.43
C ALA A 275 6.60 -5.76 -8.44
N VAL A 276 6.28 -6.84 -7.71
CA VAL A 276 5.22 -6.86 -6.68
C VAL A 276 5.53 -5.87 -5.55
N PHE A 277 6.80 -5.78 -5.17
CA PHE A 277 7.26 -4.87 -4.12
C PHE A 277 7.31 -3.42 -4.60
N ILE A 278 7.78 -3.14 -5.82
CA ILE A 278 7.81 -1.79 -6.41
C ILE A 278 6.40 -1.19 -6.49
N HIS A 279 5.43 -1.93 -7.03
CA HIS A 279 4.04 -1.46 -7.10
C HIS A 279 3.44 -1.19 -5.73
N THR A 280 3.85 -1.97 -4.73
CA THR A 280 3.38 -1.77 -3.36
C THR A 280 3.85 -0.44 -2.79
N PHE A 281 5.08 -0.02 -3.09
CA PHE A 281 5.63 1.24 -2.61
C PHE A 281 4.89 2.46 -3.14
N ASN A 282 4.76 2.60 -4.47
CA ASN A 282 4.12 3.78 -5.09
C ASN A 282 2.71 4.00 -4.54
N MET A 283 2.00 2.90 -4.31
CA MET A 283 0.69 2.90 -3.71
C MET A 283 0.75 3.33 -2.24
N GLN A 284 1.63 2.75 -1.42
CA GLN A 284 1.78 3.16 -0.01
C GLN A 284 2.16 4.63 0.16
N ASP A 285 2.96 5.19 -0.75
CA ASP A 285 3.29 6.61 -0.76
C ASP A 285 2.05 7.48 -1.02
N SER A 286 1.30 7.21 -2.10
CA SER A 286 0.01 7.87 -2.37
C SER A 286 -0.95 7.78 -1.18
N ILE A 287 -1.03 6.63 -0.53
CA ILE A 287 -1.87 6.42 0.65
C ILE A 287 -1.39 7.23 1.85
N TYR A 288 -0.08 7.30 2.09
CA TYR A 288 0.52 8.12 3.14
C TYR A 288 0.16 9.61 2.96
N PHE A 289 0.27 10.11 1.72
CA PHE A 289 -0.13 11.47 1.34
C PHE A 289 -1.62 11.72 1.65
N ARG A 290 -2.51 10.83 1.16
CA ARG A 290 -3.96 10.94 1.36
C ARG A 290 -4.33 10.95 2.85
N ALA A 291 -3.76 10.04 3.63
CA ALA A 291 -4.02 9.92 5.07
C ALA A 291 -3.55 11.15 5.85
N THR A 292 -2.34 11.63 5.57
CA THR A 292 -1.78 12.83 6.22
C THR A 292 -2.60 14.08 5.87
N ARG A 293 -2.95 14.25 4.59
CA ARG A 293 -3.80 15.36 4.13
C ARG A 293 -5.17 15.34 4.82
N SER A 294 -5.76 14.15 4.93
CA SER A 294 -7.06 13.93 5.58
C SER A 294 -7.01 14.35 7.05
N ALA A 295 -6.00 13.91 7.79
CA ALA A 295 -5.83 14.27 9.21
C ALA A 295 -5.67 15.79 9.41
N LEU A 296 -4.80 16.43 8.62
CA LEU A 296 -4.54 17.87 8.72
C LEU A 296 -5.78 18.70 8.40
N ARG A 297 -6.47 18.38 7.30
CA ARG A 297 -7.72 19.07 6.91
C ARG A 297 -8.80 18.88 7.95
N ARG A 298 -8.91 17.69 8.55
CA ARG A 298 -9.92 17.43 9.57
C ARG A 298 -9.68 18.26 10.82
N VAL A 299 -8.45 18.27 11.32
CA VAL A 299 -8.09 19.07 12.50
C VAL A 299 -8.30 20.56 12.23
N ALA A 300 -7.87 21.07 11.07
CA ALA A 300 -8.10 22.47 10.70
C ALA A 300 -9.58 22.83 10.52
N TYR A 301 -10.43 21.87 10.13
CA TYR A 301 -11.88 22.05 10.04
C TYR A 301 -12.55 22.08 11.41
N GLU A 302 -12.14 21.19 12.32
CA GLU A 302 -12.74 21.08 13.66
C GLU A 302 -12.26 22.16 14.63
N TYR A 303 -11.03 22.64 14.46
CA TYR A 303 -10.36 23.62 15.33
C TYR A 303 -9.83 24.78 14.49
N PRO A 304 -10.70 25.66 13.97
CA PRO A 304 -10.29 26.78 13.13
C PRO A 304 -9.31 27.73 13.82
N GLU A 305 -9.31 27.80 15.15
CA GLU A 305 -8.42 28.62 15.96
C GLU A 305 -6.94 28.23 15.84
N ILE A 306 -6.61 26.98 15.49
CA ILE A 306 -5.23 26.55 15.26
C ILE A 306 -4.83 26.59 13.78
N LYS A 307 -5.76 26.88 12.86
CA LYS A 307 -5.52 26.83 11.41
C LYS A 307 -4.41 27.79 10.97
N GLU A 308 -4.39 29.01 11.49
CA GLU A 308 -3.35 29.98 11.14
C GLU A 308 -1.97 29.55 11.65
N ALA A 309 -1.90 29.05 12.90
CA ALA A 309 -0.67 28.53 13.48
C ALA A 309 -0.16 27.28 12.74
N LEU A 310 -1.07 26.41 12.30
CA LEU A 310 -0.76 25.24 11.48
C LEU A 310 -0.19 25.65 10.12
N ASN A 311 -0.84 26.60 9.44
CA ASN A 311 -0.37 27.12 8.15
C ASN A 311 1.02 27.77 8.28
N ALA A 312 1.26 28.54 9.33
CA ALA A 312 2.56 29.15 9.60
C ALA A 312 3.65 28.10 9.86
N HIS A 313 3.34 27.05 10.64
CA HIS A 313 4.25 25.93 10.86
C HIS A 313 4.57 25.20 9.55
N MET A 314 3.55 24.87 8.75
CA MET A 314 3.71 24.20 7.46
C MET A 314 4.61 25.01 6.52
N ALA A 315 4.38 26.33 6.41
CA ALA A 315 5.17 27.20 5.54
C ALA A 315 6.64 27.25 5.97
N LYS A 316 6.89 27.39 7.28
CA LYS A 316 8.24 27.37 7.83
C LYS A 316 8.94 26.03 7.57
N PHE A 317 8.22 24.92 7.76
CA PHE A 317 8.77 23.58 7.55
C PHE A 317 9.14 23.33 6.10
N VAL A 318 8.28 23.75 5.15
CA VAL A 318 8.55 23.67 3.71
C VAL A 318 9.85 24.41 3.37
N GLN A 319 10.02 25.64 3.83
CA GLN A 319 11.25 26.41 3.58
C GLN A 319 12.48 25.71 4.16
N GLN A 320 12.40 25.26 5.42
CA GLN A 320 13.50 24.54 6.07
C GLN A 320 13.92 23.27 5.32
N ARG A 321 12.98 22.58 4.65
CA ARG A 321 13.30 21.40 3.84
C ARG A 321 13.89 21.74 2.48
N LEU A 322 13.44 22.82 1.85
CA LEU A 322 14.07 23.32 0.62
C LEU A 322 15.53 23.71 0.89
N ASP A 323 15.78 24.52 1.92
CA ASP A 323 17.14 24.95 2.29
C ASP A 323 18.06 23.75 2.55
N ALA A 324 17.58 22.75 3.31
CA ALA A 324 18.38 21.56 3.62
C ALA A 324 18.69 20.68 2.39
N LEU A 325 17.80 20.65 1.39
CA LEU A 325 18.01 19.87 0.16
C LEU A 325 18.91 20.59 -0.85
N GLU A 326 18.98 21.92 -0.81
CA GLU A 326 19.90 22.71 -1.63
C GLU A 326 21.35 22.63 -1.11
N GLU A 327 21.54 22.27 0.15
CA GLU A 327 22.84 22.08 0.79
C GLU A 327 23.43 20.65 0.65
N GLU A 328 22.62 19.65 0.27
CA GLU A 328 23.00 18.22 0.11
C GLU A 328 23.59 17.87 -1.27
#